data_AF-A0A1G1RPG5-F1
#
_entry.id   AF-A0A1G1RPG5-F1
#
_cell.length_a   1.000
_cell.length_b   1.000
_cell.length_c   1.000
_cell.angle_alpha   90.00
_cell.angle_beta   90.00
_cell.angle_gamma   90.00
#
_symmetry.space_group_name_H-M   'P 1'
#
loop_
_entity.id
_entity.type
_entity.pdbx_description
1 polymer ?
#
loop_
_entity_poly.entity_id
_entity_poly.type
_entity_poly.pdbx_seq_one_letter_code
_entity_poly.pdbx_strand_id
1 'polypeptide(L)'
;MTPRHKWAAFLLSFLPGVGHLYLGLNKRGLKFMIGTFFSISMIPVLPMIFPFVLTVIWFYALFDALQKTTWVNMHIALRSQKMMQPSDAFDESEWMSEPIQLQEDQAIDPLWLGGGSVLVGILIFIYSVFPNVWNLLIRMNLGHILMSLILIGFGLWILYKQFSKK
;
A
#
# COMPACT_ATOMS: atom_id res chain seq x y z
N MET A 1 3.82 31.10 10.41
CA MET A 1 2.87 30.00 10.15
C MET A 1 2.18 29.66 11.47
N THR A 2 0.84 29.70 11.51
CA THR A 2 0.05 29.48 12.74
C THR A 2 -0.04 27.99 13.11
N PRO A 3 -0.18 27.65 14.40
CA PRO A 3 -0.35 26.27 14.84
C PRO A 3 -1.61 25.66 14.19
N ARG A 4 -1.48 24.47 13.60
CA ARG A 4 -2.62 23.81 12.94
C ARG A 4 -3.48 23.09 13.99
N HIS A 5 -4.77 23.42 13.99
CA HIS A 5 -5.72 22.89 14.97
C HIS A 5 -5.90 21.37 14.78
N LYS A 6 -5.64 20.61 15.85
CA LYS A 6 -5.78 19.14 15.91
C LYS A 6 -7.17 18.68 15.50
N TRP A 7 -8.20 19.47 15.80
CA TRP A 7 -9.60 19.20 15.44
C TRP A 7 -9.89 19.29 13.94
N ALA A 8 -9.27 20.23 13.23
CA ALA A 8 -9.40 20.32 11.77
C ALA A 8 -8.69 19.15 11.08
N ALA A 9 -7.50 18.78 11.56
CA ALA A 9 -6.79 17.59 11.08
C ALA A 9 -7.59 16.30 11.35
N PHE A 10 -8.27 16.21 12.50
CA PHE A 10 -9.13 15.09 12.87
C PHE A 10 -10.39 14.99 11.99
N LEU A 11 -11.12 16.10 11.81
CA LEU A 11 -12.30 16.15 10.94
C LEU A 11 -11.94 15.88 9.47
N LEU A 12 -10.80 16.40 8.98
CA LEU A 12 -10.32 16.08 7.63
C LEU A 12 -9.78 14.65 7.50
N SER A 13 -9.27 14.03 8.58
CA SER A 13 -8.79 12.64 8.55
C SER A 13 -9.89 11.58 8.48
N PHE A 14 -11.16 11.98 8.63
CA PHE A 14 -12.29 11.08 8.40
C PHE A 14 -12.34 10.57 6.95
N LEU A 15 -11.83 11.37 5.99
CA LEU A 15 -11.52 10.88 4.65
C LEU A 15 -10.11 10.29 4.64
N PRO A 16 -9.95 8.98 4.38
CA PRO A 16 -8.65 8.32 4.44
C PRO A 16 -7.67 8.98 3.46
N GLY A 17 -6.56 9.49 3.99
CA GLY A 17 -5.50 10.18 3.25
C GLY A 17 -5.60 11.71 3.19
N VAL A 18 -6.76 12.31 3.48
CA VAL A 18 -6.93 13.78 3.42
C VAL A 18 -6.30 14.48 4.63
N GLY A 19 -6.28 13.84 5.80
CA GLY A 19 -5.57 14.35 6.99
C GLY A 19 -4.06 14.51 6.76
N HIS A 20 -3.44 13.61 5.98
CA HIS A 20 -2.03 13.72 5.61
C HIS A 20 -1.77 14.86 4.64
N LEU A 21 -2.64 15.09 3.65
CA LEU A 21 -2.58 16.26 2.76
C LEU A 21 -2.67 17.57 3.55
N TYR A 22 -3.53 17.63 4.58
CA TYR A 22 -3.61 18.79 5.46
C TYR A 22 -2.34 19.02 6.30
N LEU A 23 -1.53 17.99 6.55
CA LEU A 23 -0.25 18.14 7.23
C LEU A 23 0.92 18.45 6.26
N GLY A 24 0.65 18.55 4.95
CA GLY A 24 1.68 18.67 3.91
C GLY A 24 2.33 17.34 3.53
N LEU A 25 1.81 16.22 4.03
CA LEU A 25 2.30 14.85 3.79
C LEU A 25 1.62 14.23 2.56
N ASN A 26 1.72 14.91 1.43
CA ASN A 26 0.97 14.58 0.21
C ASN A 26 1.23 13.15 -0.29
N LYS A 27 2.49 12.68 -0.24
CA LYS A 27 2.86 11.33 -0.69
C LYS A 27 2.17 10.22 0.12
N ARG A 28 2.12 10.37 1.45
CA ARG A 28 1.45 9.40 2.33
C ARG A 28 -0.07 9.48 2.23
N GLY A 29 -0.61 10.69 2.14
CA GLY A 29 -2.04 10.89 1.92
C GLY A 29 -2.51 10.20 0.63
N LEU A 30 -1.74 10.35 -0.44
CA LEU A 30 -2.04 9.71 -1.72
C LEU A 30 -2.02 8.18 -1.64
N LYS A 31 -1.07 7.59 -0.89
CA LYS A 31 -1.03 6.12 -0.67
C LYS A 31 -2.31 5.62 0.00
N PHE A 32 -2.80 6.32 1.02
CA PHE A 32 -4.07 5.96 1.67
C PHE A 32 -5.28 6.16 0.76
N MET A 33 -5.31 7.22 -0.05
CA MET A 33 -6.36 7.41 -1.06
C MET A 33 -6.38 6.26 -2.07
N ILE A 34 -5.21 5.92 -2.65
CA ILE A 34 -5.08 4.80 -3.61
C ILE A 34 -5.52 3.48 -2.96
N GLY A 35 -5.05 3.16 -1.75
CA GLY A 35 -5.43 1.94 -1.04
C GLY A 35 -6.92 1.84 -0.72
N THR A 36 -7.55 2.97 -0.42
CA THR A 36 -9.01 3.06 -0.17
C THR A 36 -9.80 2.86 -1.46
N PHE A 37 -9.47 3.58 -2.54
CA PHE A 37 -10.14 3.43 -3.83
C PHE A 37 -9.95 2.03 -4.42
N PHE A 38 -8.75 1.46 -4.29
CA PHE A 38 -8.46 0.09 -4.68
C PHE A 38 -9.34 -0.90 -3.92
N SER A 39 -9.42 -0.75 -2.59
CA SER A 39 -10.27 -1.63 -1.77
C SER A 39 -11.74 -1.53 -2.15
N ILE A 40 -12.26 -0.32 -2.39
CA ILE A 40 -13.65 -0.11 -2.83
C ILE A 40 -13.90 -0.78 -4.18
N SER A 41 -12.99 -0.61 -5.14
CA SER A 41 -13.09 -1.22 -6.48
C SER A 41 -13.09 -2.75 -6.45
N MET A 42 -12.46 -3.35 -5.43
CA MET A 42 -12.37 -4.80 -5.25
C MET A 42 -13.53 -5.42 -4.46
N ILE A 43 -14.42 -4.63 -3.86
CA ILE A 43 -15.60 -5.13 -3.13
C ILE A 43 -16.47 -6.06 -4.01
N PRO A 44 -16.78 -5.76 -5.29
CA PRO A 44 -17.59 -6.65 -6.13
C PRO A 44 -16.95 -8.03 -6.37
N VAL A 45 -15.62 -8.12 -6.31
CA VAL A 45 -14.87 -9.37 -6.55
C VAL A 45 -14.81 -10.22 -5.28
N LEU A 46 -14.51 -9.60 -4.14
CA LEU A 46 -14.33 -10.26 -2.85
C LEU A 46 -15.08 -9.52 -1.74
N PRO A 47 -16.43 -9.60 -1.73
CA PRO A 47 -17.29 -8.75 -0.89
C PRO A 47 -17.19 -9.06 0.60
N MET A 48 -16.66 -10.22 1.00
CA MET A 48 -16.50 -10.59 2.41
C MET A 48 -15.20 -10.04 3.03
N ILE A 49 -14.15 -9.83 2.22
CA ILE A 49 -12.80 -9.54 2.72
C ILE A 49 -12.51 -8.03 2.61
N PHE A 50 -12.81 -7.41 1.47
CA PHE A 50 -12.42 -6.03 1.21
C PHE A 50 -13.10 -4.98 2.09
N PRO A 51 -14.37 -5.12 2.53
CA PRO A 51 -14.96 -4.19 3.49
C PRO A 51 -14.25 -4.22 4.85
N PHE A 52 -13.74 -5.38 5.27
CA PHE A 52 -12.95 -5.51 6.49
C PHE A 52 -11.57 -4.84 6.33
N VAL A 53 -10.89 -5.10 5.21
CA VAL A 53 -9.62 -4.45 4.86
C VAL A 53 -9.78 -2.93 4.78
N LEU A 54 -10.86 -2.44 4.15
CA LEU A 54 -11.21 -1.03 4.07
C LEU A 54 -11.34 -0.41 5.47
N THR A 55 -12.02 -1.10 6.39
CA THR A 55 -12.17 -0.67 7.79
C THR A 55 -10.81 -0.58 8.49
N VAL A 56 -9.94 -1.57 8.30
CA VAL A 56 -8.58 -1.58 8.88
C VAL A 56 -7.72 -0.44 8.31
N ILE A 57 -7.72 -0.24 6.99
CA ILE A 57 -7.02 0.87 6.31
C ILE A 57 -7.50 2.21 6.85
N TRP A 58 -8.81 2.37 7.03
CA TRP A 58 -9.42 3.58 7.54
C TRP A 58 -8.95 3.91 8.97
N PHE A 59 -9.04 2.94 9.88
CA PHE A 59 -8.54 3.13 11.26
C PHE A 59 -7.04 3.42 11.29
N TYR A 60 -6.25 2.69 10.49
CA TYR A 60 -4.81 2.92 10.42
C TYR A 60 -4.47 4.31 9.91
N ALA A 61 -5.14 4.78 8.84
CA ALA A 61 -4.96 6.13 8.31
C ALA A 61 -5.32 7.22 9.34
N LEU A 62 -6.39 7.00 10.12
CA LEU A 62 -6.83 7.89 11.19
C LEU A 62 -5.77 8.00 12.30
N PHE A 63 -5.31 6.86 12.84
CA PHE A 63 -4.29 6.84 13.89
C PHE A 63 -2.94 7.40 13.42
N ASP A 64 -2.52 7.08 12.20
CA ASP A 64 -1.26 7.58 11.61
C ASP A 64 -1.30 9.11 11.40
N ALA A 65 -2.43 9.66 10.98
CA ALA A 65 -2.61 11.13 10.86
C ALA A 65 -2.55 11.82 12.23
N LEU A 66 -3.18 11.23 13.26
CA LEU A 66 -3.21 11.77 14.62
C LEU A 66 -1.81 11.80 15.28
N GLN A 67 -1.06 10.71 15.16
CA GLN A 67 0.29 10.62 15.71
C GLN A 67 1.22 11.65 15.05
N LYS A 68 1.13 11.80 13.72
CA LYS A 68 1.96 12.75 12.97
C LYS A 68 1.60 14.20 13.22
N THR A 69 0.34 14.51 13.46
CA THR A 69 -0.07 15.87 13.85
C THR A 69 0.66 16.33 15.12
N THR A 70 0.83 15.43 16.09
CA THR A 70 1.56 15.74 17.34
C THR A 70 3.04 16.00 17.06
N TRP A 71 3.66 15.17 16.23
CA TRP A 71 5.06 15.32 15.84
C TRP A 71 5.31 16.63 15.06
N VAL A 72 4.46 16.96 14.09
CA VAL A 72 4.55 18.20 13.31
C VAL A 72 4.38 19.43 14.19
N ASN A 73 3.39 19.42 15.08
CA ASN A 73 3.17 20.54 16.00
C ASN A 73 4.35 20.72 16.99
N MET A 74 4.97 19.63 17.45
CA MET A 74 6.17 19.69 18.29
C MET A 74 7.34 20.32 17.53
N HIS A 75 7.55 19.98 16.25
CA HIS A 75 8.61 20.59 15.43
C HIS A 75 8.37 22.08 15.19
N ILE A 76 7.13 22.49 14.98
CA ILE A 76 6.76 23.91 14.86
C ILE A 76 7.03 24.64 16.19
N ALA A 77 6.73 24.03 17.33
CA ALA A 77 6.99 24.61 18.66
C ALA A 77 8.50 24.76 18.93
N LEU A 78 9.31 23.73 18.64
CA LEU A 78 10.77 23.79 18.77
C LEU A 78 11.37 24.86 17.86
N ARG A 79 10.89 24.99 16.63
CA ARG A 79 11.31 26.04 15.70
C ARG A 79 10.96 27.43 16.24
N SER A 80 9.76 27.60 16.79
CA SER A 80 9.36 28.88 17.38
C SER A 80 10.19 29.25 18.61
N GLN A 81 10.60 28.26 19.41
CA GLN A 81 11.47 28.47 20.56
C GLN A 81 12.88 28.87 20.12
N LYS A 82 13.47 28.17 19.13
CA LYS A 82 14.78 28.55 18.53
C LYS A 82 14.76 29.96 17.94
N MET A 83 13.64 30.39 17.34
CA MET A 83 13.47 31.75 16.79
C MET A 83 13.38 32.86 17.85
N MET A 84 13.05 32.52 19.10
CA MET A 84 12.97 33.47 20.22
C MET A 84 14.26 33.52 21.05
N GLN A 85 15.26 32.68 20.71
CA GLN A 85 16.54 32.64 21.39
C GLN A 85 17.42 33.80 20.86
N PRO A 86 17.95 34.69 21.72
CA PRO A 86 18.83 35.77 21.31
C PRO A 86 20.09 35.19 20.64
N SER A 87 20.49 35.80 19.53
CA SER A 87 21.57 35.34 18.67
C SER A 87 22.93 35.72 19.26
N ASP A 88 23.65 34.73 19.77
CA ASP A 88 25.08 34.86 20.10
C ASP A 88 25.97 34.17 19.04
N ALA A 89 25.38 33.33 18.20
CA ALA A 89 26.04 32.69 17.06
C ALA A 89 25.04 32.59 15.90
N PHE A 90 25.04 33.58 15.02
CA PHE A 90 24.28 33.53 13.78
C PHE A 90 24.97 32.56 12.82
N ASP A 91 24.58 31.28 12.90
CA ASP A 91 25.00 30.26 11.95
C ASP A 91 24.11 30.35 10.69
N GLU A 92 24.61 31.03 9.65
CA GLU A 92 23.92 31.19 8.35
C GLU A 92 23.61 29.85 7.67
N SER A 93 24.34 28.77 8.02
CA SER A 93 24.09 27.45 7.47
C SER A 93 22.74 26.86 7.91
N GLU A 94 22.15 27.38 9.00
CA GLU A 94 20.94 26.85 9.62
C GLU A 94 19.64 27.46 9.05
N TRP A 95 19.68 28.65 8.43
CA TRP A 95 18.56 29.21 7.64
C TRP A 95 18.45 28.61 6.24
N MET A 96 19.54 28.02 5.75
CA MET A 96 19.57 27.13 4.58
C MET A 96 19.32 25.66 4.93
N SER A 97 18.97 25.34 6.18
CA SER A 97 18.55 23.99 6.53
C SER A 97 17.26 23.63 5.76
N GLU A 98 17.33 22.49 5.08
CA GLU A 98 16.34 22.05 4.11
C GLU A 98 14.88 22.11 4.63
N PRO A 99 13.90 22.30 3.73
CA PRO A 99 12.49 22.08 4.08
C PRO A 99 12.35 20.73 4.78
N ILE A 100 11.42 20.59 5.73
CA ILE A 100 11.15 19.36 6.48
C ILE A 100 10.89 18.22 5.49
N GLN A 101 11.95 17.57 5.04
CA GLN A 101 11.91 16.36 4.24
C GLN A 101 11.87 15.26 5.28
N LEU A 102 10.66 14.84 5.65
CA LEU A 102 10.51 13.58 6.34
C LEU A 102 11.04 12.51 5.38
N GLN A 103 12.28 12.08 5.63
CA GLN A 103 12.92 10.93 4.99
C GLN A 103 11.93 9.77 5.13
N GLU A 104 11.18 9.53 4.06
CA GLU A 104 10.29 8.40 3.97
C GLU A 104 11.20 7.23 3.64
N ASP A 105 11.63 6.54 4.68
CA ASP A 105 12.38 5.29 4.58
C ASP A 105 11.51 4.28 3.81
N GLN A 106 11.68 4.30 2.49
CA GLN A 106 11.09 3.37 1.55
C GLN A 106 12.16 2.33 1.25
N ALA A 107 12.43 1.46 2.22
CA ALA A 107 13.23 0.25 2.01
C ALA A 107 12.43 -0.85 1.25
N ILE A 108 11.48 -0.45 0.39
CA ILE A 108 10.87 -1.35 -0.59
C ILE A 108 11.06 -0.67 -1.93
N ASP A 109 11.90 -1.27 -2.76
CA ASP A 109 12.25 -0.75 -4.08
C ASP A 109 10.97 -0.35 -4.83
N PRO A 110 10.84 0.92 -5.25
CA PRO A 110 9.63 1.42 -5.91
C PRO A 110 9.28 0.65 -7.19
N LEU A 111 10.26 -0.03 -7.79
CA LEU A 111 10.11 -0.90 -8.95
C LEU A 111 9.41 -2.23 -8.62
N TRP A 112 9.70 -2.83 -7.46
CA TRP A 112 9.07 -4.07 -7.02
C TRP A 112 7.65 -3.84 -6.53
N LEU A 113 7.40 -2.74 -5.81
CA LEU A 113 6.07 -2.38 -5.35
C LEU A 113 5.14 -2.01 -6.53
N GLY A 114 5.68 -1.25 -7.50
CA GLY A 114 4.97 -0.89 -8.72
C GLY A 114 4.73 -2.09 -9.64
N GLY A 115 5.77 -2.88 -9.91
CA GLY A 115 5.66 -4.09 -10.74
C GLY A 115 4.73 -5.14 -10.14
N GLY A 116 4.80 -5.35 -8.83
CA GLY A 116 3.89 -6.24 -8.10
C GLY A 116 2.44 -5.79 -8.20
N SER A 117 2.17 -4.49 -8.03
CA SER A 117 0.82 -3.95 -8.18
C SER A 117 0.27 -4.08 -9.61
N VAL A 118 1.11 -3.88 -10.63
CA VAL A 118 0.72 -4.04 -12.04
C VAL A 118 0.41 -5.50 -12.35
N LEU A 119 1.26 -6.42 -11.89
CA LEU A 119 1.07 -7.85 -12.11
C LEU A 119 -0.19 -8.36 -11.40
N VAL A 120 -0.40 -7.95 -10.15
CA VAL A 120 -1.64 -8.22 -9.40
C VAL A 120 -2.86 -7.64 -10.13
N GLY A 121 -2.76 -6.41 -10.62
CA GLY A 121 -3.83 -5.77 -11.41
C GLY A 121 -4.16 -6.53 -12.70
N ILE A 122 -3.15 -6.98 -13.45
CA ILE A 122 -3.33 -7.78 -14.67
C ILE A 122 -3.96 -9.13 -14.35
N LEU A 123 -3.51 -9.79 -13.28
CA LEU A 123 -4.04 -11.09 -12.85
C LEU A 123 -5.54 -10.99 -12.50
N ILE A 124 -5.91 -9.93 -11.77
CA ILE A 124 -7.30 -9.64 -11.39
C ILE A 124 -8.12 -9.25 -12.62
N PHE A 125 -7.57 -8.45 -13.53
CA PHE A 125 -8.24 -8.08 -14.76
C PHE A 125 -8.57 -9.31 -15.62
N ILE A 126 -7.63 -10.25 -15.76
CA ILE A 126 -7.85 -11.52 -16.46
C ILE A 126 -8.98 -12.33 -15.81
N TYR A 127 -8.97 -12.43 -14.48
CA TYR A 127 -10.04 -13.09 -13.72
C TYR A 127 -11.41 -12.42 -13.97
N SER A 128 -11.44 -11.09 -14.00
CA SER A 128 -12.66 -10.31 -14.17
C SER A 128 -13.20 -10.27 -15.60
N VAL A 129 -12.34 -10.30 -16.63
CA VAL A 129 -12.77 -10.21 -18.04
C VAL A 129 -13.35 -11.53 -18.52
N PHE A 130 -12.90 -12.67 -17.97
CA PHE A 130 -13.33 -13.98 -18.42
C PHE A 130 -13.90 -14.86 -17.29
N PRO A 131 -14.97 -14.41 -16.60
CA PRO A 131 -15.56 -15.16 -15.49
C PRO A 131 -16.14 -16.51 -15.96
N ASN A 132 -16.64 -16.57 -17.20
CA ASN A 132 -17.18 -17.79 -17.79
C ASN A 132 -16.09 -18.82 -18.10
N VAL A 133 -14.93 -18.39 -18.58
CA VAL A 133 -13.79 -19.27 -18.85
C VAL A 133 -13.23 -19.83 -17.55
N TRP A 134 -13.10 -18.97 -16.53
CA TRP A 134 -12.65 -19.40 -15.21
C TRP A 134 -13.61 -20.40 -14.56
N ASN A 135 -14.91 -20.13 -14.62
CA ASN A 135 -15.94 -21.05 -14.12
C ASN A 135 -16.01 -22.35 -14.92
N LEU A 136 -15.76 -22.31 -16.23
CA LEU A 136 -15.63 -23.51 -17.06
C LEU A 136 -14.41 -24.32 -16.63
N LEU A 137 -13.24 -23.69 -16.45
CA LEU A 137 -12.01 -24.33 -15.98
C LEU A 137 -12.16 -24.97 -14.59
N ILE A 138 -12.81 -24.29 -13.64
CA ILE A 138 -13.11 -24.86 -12.32
C ILE A 138 -14.15 -26.00 -12.44
N ARG A 139 -15.19 -25.84 -13.27
CA ARG A 139 -16.22 -26.89 -13.48
C ARG A 139 -15.70 -28.12 -14.19
N MET A 140 -14.71 -27.97 -15.06
CA MET A 140 -14.04 -29.10 -15.73
C MET A 140 -13.19 -29.92 -14.76
N ASN A 141 -13.27 -29.62 -13.45
CA ASN A 141 -12.71 -30.39 -12.37
C ASN A 141 -11.21 -30.61 -12.63
N LEU A 142 -10.49 -29.48 -12.67
CA LEU A 142 -9.08 -29.36 -13.04
C LEU A 142 -8.19 -30.41 -12.36
N GLY A 143 -8.58 -30.86 -11.16
CA GLY A 143 -7.96 -31.97 -10.45
C GLY A 143 -7.89 -33.27 -11.26
N HIS A 144 -8.92 -33.65 -12.02
CA HIS A 144 -8.88 -34.87 -12.84
C HIS A 144 -8.00 -34.73 -14.09
N ILE A 145 -8.02 -33.55 -14.73
CA ILE A 145 -7.16 -33.27 -15.89
C ILE A 145 -5.69 -33.23 -15.46
N LEU A 146 -5.39 -32.60 -14.32
CA LEU A 146 -4.04 -32.56 -13.76
C LEU A 146 -3.58 -33.94 -13.31
N MET A 147 -4.45 -34.70 -12.63
CA MET A 147 -4.15 -36.06 -12.20
C MET A 147 -3.90 -37.00 -13.39
N SER A 148 -4.69 -36.90 -14.48
CA SER A 148 -4.45 -37.72 -15.67
C SER A 148 -3.15 -37.35 -16.36
N LEU A 149 -2.81 -36.07 -16.47
CA LEU A 149 -1.53 -35.59 -17.02
C LEU A 149 -0.33 -36.06 -16.18
N ILE A 150 -0.43 -35.99 -14.86
CA ILE A 150 0.59 -36.49 -13.94
C ILE A 150 0.77 -38.00 -14.12
N LEU A 151 -0.33 -38.75 -14.21
CA LEU A 151 -0.29 -40.20 -14.35
C LEU A 151 0.30 -40.63 -15.69
N ILE A 152 -0.06 -39.94 -16.78
CA ILE A 152 0.49 -40.17 -18.12
C ILE A 152 1.99 -39.83 -18.13
N GLY A 153 2.39 -38.69 -17.58
CA GLY A 153 3.80 -38.30 -17.46
C GLY A 153 4.61 -39.29 -16.62
N PHE A 154 4.05 -39.76 -15.51
CA PHE A 154 4.67 -40.77 -14.66
C PHE A 154 4.83 -42.12 -15.36
N GLY A 155 3.82 -42.54 -16.13
CA GLY A 155 3.87 -43.74 -16.96
C GLY A 155 4.94 -43.67 -18.06
N LEU A 156 5.06 -42.54 -18.75
CA LEU A 156 6.12 -42.32 -19.74
C LEU A 156 7.51 -42.30 -19.10
N TRP A 157 7.65 -41.71 -17.92
CA TRP A 157 8.90 -41.69 -17.18
C TRP A 157 9.37 -43.09 -16.77
N ILE A 158 8.46 -43.96 -16.32
CA ILE A 158 8.80 -45.34 -15.95
C ILE A 158 9.31 -46.14 -17.16
N LEU A 159 8.66 -45.95 -18.32
CA LEU A 159 9.03 -46.57 -19.59
C LEU A 159 10.42 -46.09 -20.04
N TYR A 160 10.65 -44.79 -20.04
CA TYR A 160 11.95 -44.21 -20.38
C TYR A 160 13.07 -44.74 -19.46
N LYS A 161 12.82 -44.81 -18.16
CA LYS A 161 13.77 -45.34 -17.17
C LYS A 161 14.10 -46.81 -17.38
N GLN A 162 13.15 -47.60 -17.88
CA GLN A 162 13.35 -49.02 -18.16
C GLN A 162 14.16 -49.25 -19.44
N PHE A 163 13.96 -48.42 -20.47
CA PHE A 163 14.76 -48.47 -21.70
C PHE A 163 16.19 -47.93 -21.52
N SER A 164 16.41 -46.97 -20.61
CA SER A 164 17.74 -46.41 -20.34
C SER A 164 18.67 -47.33 -19.53
N LYS A 165 18.17 -48.44 -18.97
CA LYS A 165 18.95 -49.41 -18.20
C LYS A 165 19.42 -50.63 -19.02
N LYS A 166 19.06 -50.70 -20.30
CA LYS A 166 19.43 -51.77 -21.22
C LYS A 166 20.56 -51.29 -22.14
#